data_AF-A0A3N5G8C2-F1
#
_entry.id   AF-A0A3N5G8C2-F1
#
_cell.length_a   1.000
_cell.length_b   1.000
_cell.length_c   1.000
_cell.angle_alpha   90.00
_cell.angle_beta   90.00
_cell.angle_gamma   90.00
#
_symmetry.space_group_name_H-M   'P 1'
#
loop_
_entity.id
_entity.type
_entity.pdbx_description
1 polymer ?
#
loop_
_entity_poly.entity_id
_entity_poly.type
_entity_poly.pdbx_seq_one_letter_code
_entity_poly.pdbx_strand_id
1 'polypeptide(L)'
;MATSRPLLDRLLKTPALAKVIPRLPPEVLHRVIQICGLEDSAEFVALATPAQLSRILDVDVWHVRTPGADEQFDVDRFGVWLDVLMQAGAAVAAEKLIGLDMELVVAGFSRHTAVVDYAAVSSFTTLDGEQVPSRVSDRAPTAEIGGYVIEARRTSAWETIVDLLAFLAAEHADYFGHLMRNCVRLSNGPREPDGFHTLLQDAEQDLFDLAADREARREQQG
;
A
#
# COMPACT_ATOMS: atom_id res chain seq x y z
N MET A 1 -16.37 24.74 15.78
CA MET A 1 -15.91 24.59 14.37
C MET A 1 -16.98 23.84 13.57
N ALA A 2 -18.13 24.46 13.29
CA ALA A 2 -19.33 23.76 12.76
C ALA A 2 -19.72 24.16 11.32
N THR A 3 -18.87 24.90 10.60
CA THR A 3 -19.24 25.59 9.34
C THR A 3 -18.71 24.94 8.06
N SER A 4 -17.83 23.92 8.13
CA SER A 4 -17.21 23.33 6.92
C SER A 4 -18.08 22.27 6.21
N ARG A 5 -18.84 21.47 6.97
CA ARG A 5 -19.68 20.37 6.45
C ARG A 5 -20.74 20.81 5.42
N PRO A 6 -21.50 21.92 5.61
CA PRO A 6 -22.53 22.32 4.65
C PRO A 6 -21.98 22.87 3.32
N LEU A 7 -20.73 23.36 3.31
CA LEU A 7 -20.08 23.83 2.07
C LEU A 7 -19.51 22.64 1.28
N LEU A 8 -18.97 21.64 2.00
CA LEU A 8 -18.54 20.37 1.42
C LEU A 8 -19.69 19.61 0.77
N ASP A 9 -20.82 19.46 1.47
CA ASP A 9 -22.03 18.80 0.94
C ASP A 9 -22.56 19.48 -0.33
N ARG A 10 -22.35 20.80 -0.46
CA ARG A 10 -22.79 21.57 -1.63
C ARG A 10 -21.82 21.43 -2.79
N LEU A 11 -20.51 21.30 -2.52
CA LEU A 11 -19.50 20.98 -3.53
C LEU A 11 -19.67 19.54 -4.04
N LEU A 12 -19.88 18.57 -3.15
CA LEU A 12 -20.15 17.15 -3.45
C LEU A 12 -21.39 16.96 -4.34
N LYS A 13 -22.45 17.76 -4.11
CA LYS A 13 -23.67 17.73 -4.94
C LYS A 13 -23.53 18.41 -6.31
N THR A 14 -22.36 18.95 -6.66
CA THR A 14 -22.17 19.63 -7.93
C THR A 14 -21.70 18.61 -8.99
N PRO A 15 -22.47 18.37 -10.08
CA PRO A 15 -22.09 17.43 -11.15
C PRO A 15 -20.84 17.85 -11.95
N ALA A 16 -20.16 18.92 -11.53
CA ALA A 16 -18.89 19.37 -12.08
C ALA A 16 -17.67 18.75 -11.39
N LEU A 17 -17.80 18.06 -10.25
CA LEU A 17 -16.64 17.54 -9.52
C LEU A 17 -15.77 16.60 -10.36
N ALA A 18 -16.38 15.69 -11.12
CA ALA A 18 -15.65 14.81 -12.03
C ALA A 18 -14.83 15.55 -13.10
N LYS A 19 -15.13 16.83 -13.39
CA LYS A 19 -14.36 17.69 -14.30
C LYS A 19 -13.35 18.57 -13.57
N VAL A 20 -13.62 18.91 -12.32
CA VAL A 20 -12.81 19.84 -11.52
C VAL A 20 -11.67 19.10 -10.83
N ILE A 21 -11.95 18.00 -10.14
CA ILE A 21 -10.96 17.27 -9.32
C ILE A 21 -9.72 16.87 -10.13
N PRO A 22 -9.83 16.26 -11.33
CA PRO A 22 -8.64 15.91 -12.14
C PRO A 22 -7.76 17.10 -12.56
N ARG A 23 -8.28 18.33 -12.45
CA ARG A 23 -7.60 19.56 -12.87
C ARG A 23 -7.09 20.40 -11.69
N LEU A 24 -7.43 20.02 -10.46
CA LEU A 24 -6.93 20.73 -9.29
C LEU A 24 -5.43 20.50 -9.13
N PRO A 25 -4.67 21.51 -8.69
CA PRO A 25 -3.31 21.28 -8.22
C PRO A 25 -3.32 20.24 -7.08
N PRO A 26 -2.36 19.29 -7.07
CA PRO A 26 -2.28 18.25 -6.04
C PRO A 26 -2.26 18.80 -4.61
N GLU A 27 -1.63 19.96 -4.40
CA GLU A 27 -1.48 20.61 -3.09
C GLU A 27 -2.84 21.15 -2.60
N VAL A 28 -3.64 21.67 -3.53
CA VAL A 28 -5.01 22.11 -3.25
C VAL A 28 -5.90 20.93 -2.94
N LEU A 29 -5.78 19.85 -3.72
CA LEU A 29 -6.54 18.61 -3.47
C LEU A 29 -6.16 17.99 -2.13
N HIS A 30 -4.87 17.92 -1.80
CA HIS A 30 -4.38 17.47 -0.48
C HIS A 30 -4.99 18.31 0.64
N ARG A 31 -4.99 19.63 0.48
CA ARG A 31 -5.55 20.53 1.50
C ARG A 31 -7.04 20.32 1.71
N VAL A 32 -7.79 20.06 0.64
CA VAL A 32 -9.21 19.69 0.73
C VAL A 32 -9.34 18.40 1.53
N ILE A 33 -8.60 17.35 1.17
CA ILE A 33 -8.62 16.06 1.88
C ILE A 33 -8.28 16.23 3.37
N GLN A 34 -7.29 17.07 3.72
CA GLN A 34 -6.96 17.37 5.12
C GLN A 34 -8.08 18.06 5.88
N ILE A 35 -8.83 18.96 5.23
CA ILE A 35 -9.95 19.69 5.86
C ILE A 35 -11.16 18.77 6.04
N CYS A 36 -11.42 17.89 5.08
CA CYS A 36 -12.53 16.93 5.11
C CYS A 36 -12.25 15.77 6.07
N GLY A 37 -10.99 15.35 6.18
CA GLY A 37 -10.61 14.04 6.67
C GLY A 37 -10.45 13.07 5.50
N LEU A 38 -9.41 12.23 5.54
CA LEU A 38 -9.11 11.25 4.47
C LEU A 38 -10.23 10.22 4.33
N GLU A 39 -10.74 9.71 5.44
CA GLU A 39 -11.82 8.70 5.49
C GLU A 39 -13.13 9.21 4.86
N ASP A 40 -13.39 10.51 4.94
CA ASP A 40 -14.56 11.17 4.34
C ASP A 40 -14.31 11.63 2.89
N SER A 41 -13.17 11.27 2.29
CA SER A 41 -12.71 11.80 0.98
C SER A 41 -12.69 10.77 -0.15
N ALA A 42 -13.33 9.59 0.01
CA ALA A 42 -13.32 8.53 -1.00
C ALA A 42 -13.73 9.00 -2.41
N GLU A 43 -14.75 9.86 -2.54
CA GLU A 43 -15.19 10.40 -3.84
C GLU A 43 -14.11 11.30 -4.48
N PHE A 44 -13.39 12.10 -3.67
CA PHE A 44 -12.29 12.93 -4.18
C PHE A 44 -11.11 12.07 -4.65
N VAL A 45 -10.76 11.04 -3.87
CA VAL A 45 -9.67 10.12 -4.20
C VAL A 45 -10.00 9.31 -5.46
N ALA A 46 -11.25 8.87 -5.63
CA ALA A 46 -11.70 8.17 -6.83
C ALA A 46 -11.58 9.01 -8.10
N LEU A 47 -11.91 10.30 -8.00
CA LEU A 47 -11.84 11.25 -9.11
C LEU A 47 -10.43 11.80 -9.37
N ALA A 48 -9.49 11.62 -8.43
CA ALA A 48 -8.12 12.07 -8.60
C ALA A 48 -7.41 11.28 -9.70
N THR A 49 -6.53 11.95 -10.44
CA THR A 49 -5.60 11.27 -11.36
C THR A 49 -4.52 10.56 -10.55
N PRO A 50 -3.95 9.45 -11.06
CA PRO A 50 -2.83 8.79 -10.38
C PRO A 50 -1.66 9.73 -10.11
N ALA A 51 -1.34 10.64 -11.04
CA ALA A 51 -0.29 11.64 -10.84
C ALA A 51 -0.57 12.60 -9.68
N GLN A 52 -1.82 13.00 -9.46
CA GLN A 52 -2.19 13.78 -8.27
C GLN A 52 -2.01 12.93 -7.01
N LEU A 53 -2.47 11.67 -7.02
CA LEU A 53 -2.35 10.78 -5.86
C LEU A 53 -0.89 10.50 -5.50
N SER A 54 -0.01 10.24 -6.48
CA SER A 54 1.42 10.05 -6.21
C SER A 54 2.02 11.25 -5.48
N ARG A 55 1.70 12.48 -5.92
CA ARG A 55 2.19 13.70 -5.27
C ARG A 55 1.61 13.91 -3.88
N ILE A 56 0.34 13.58 -3.70
CA ILE A 56 -0.30 13.67 -2.38
C ILE A 56 0.34 12.65 -1.43
N LEU A 57 0.57 11.42 -1.88
CA LEU A 57 1.20 10.37 -1.09
C LEU A 57 2.65 10.72 -0.77
N ASP A 58 3.42 11.30 -1.70
CA ASP A 58 4.78 11.79 -1.46
C ASP A 58 4.84 12.75 -0.25
N VAL A 59 3.73 13.40 0.12
CA VAL A 59 3.61 14.24 1.33
C VAL A 59 2.92 13.52 2.48
N ASP A 60 1.78 12.89 2.24
CA ASP A 60 0.85 12.49 3.29
C ASP A 60 1.26 11.20 4.02
N VAL A 61 2.02 10.30 3.36
CA VAL A 61 2.46 9.04 4.00
C VAL A 61 3.84 9.16 4.64
N TRP A 62 4.38 10.37 4.78
CA TRP A 62 5.70 10.61 5.34
C TRP A 62 5.60 11.55 6.54
N HIS A 63 6.09 11.08 7.69
CA HIS A 63 5.95 11.80 8.95
C HIS A 63 7.26 11.88 9.72
N VAL A 64 7.54 13.06 10.28
CA VAL A 64 8.61 13.26 11.27
C VAL A 64 8.14 12.70 12.61
N ARG A 65 8.72 11.58 13.05
CA ARG A 65 8.37 10.95 14.33
C ARG A 65 8.99 11.66 15.54
N THR A 66 10.05 12.42 15.35
CA THR A 66 10.76 13.14 16.42
C THR A 66 11.34 14.43 15.87
N PRO A 67 11.20 15.58 16.56
CA PRO A 67 11.75 16.85 16.08
C PRO A 67 13.25 16.74 15.76
N GLY A 68 13.63 17.12 14.54
CA GLY A 68 15.01 17.05 14.05
C GLY A 68 15.44 15.69 13.46
N ALA A 69 14.54 14.71 13.39
CA ALA A 69 14.76 13.47 12.64
C ALA A 69 14.21 13.58 11.21
N ASP A 70 14.70 12.71 10.34
CA ASP A 70 14.19 12.58 8.97
C ASP A 70 12.74 12.06 8.95
N GLU A 71 12.02 12.41 7.88
CA GLU A 71 10.69 11.88 7.62
C GLU A 71 10.75 10.36 7.42
N GLN A 72 9.84 9.63 8.06
CA GLN A 72 9.72 8.18 7.92
C GLN A 72 8.41 7.81 7.25
N PHE A 73 8.45 6.75 6.45
CA PHE A 73 7.27 6.16 5.82
C PHE A 73 6.27 5.66 6.88
N ASP A 74 5.08 6.24 6.87
CA ASP A 74 3.96 5.90 7.73
C ASP A 74 3.07 4.84 7.07
N VAL A 75 3.35 3.59 7.47
CA VAL A 75 2.68 2.39 6.98
C VAL A 75 1.20 2.37 7.33
N ASP A 76 0.84 2.81 8.54
CA ASP A 76 -0.54 2.82 8.98
C ASP A 76 -1.32 3.87 8.19
N ARG A 77 -0.71 5.03 7.92
CA ARG A 77 -1.29 6.04 7.03
C ARG A 77 -1.50 5.51 5.61
N PHE A 78 -0.54 4.77 5.06
CA PHE A 78 -0.72 4.10 3.76
C PHE A 78 -1.88 3.09 3.78
N GLY A 79 -2.07 2.37 4.88
CA GLY A 79 -3.22 1.47 5.07
C GLY A 79 -4.56 2.20 4.93
N VAL A 80 -4.70 3.36 5.59
CA VAL A 80 -5.92 4.20 5.47
C VAL A 80 -6.17 4.66 4.04
N TRP A 81 -5.12 4.96 3.27
CA TRP A 81 -5.26 5.28 1.84
C TRP A 81 -5.81 4.10 1.04
N LEU A 82 -5.38 2.86 1.33
CA LEU A 82 -5.95 1.67 0.69
C LEU A 82 -7.42 1.50 1.07
N ASP A 83 -7.78 1.71 2.35
CA ASP A 83 -9.18 1.61 2.80
C ASP A 83 -10.08 2.59 2.05
N VAL A 84 -9.65 3.84 1.93
CA VAL A 84 -10.41 4.89 1.23
C VAL A 84 -10.51 4.61 -0.28
N LEU A 85 -9.44 4.08 -0.89
CA LEU A 85 -9.49 3.63 -2.28
C LEU A 85 -10.50 2.48 -2.47
N MET A 86 -10.49 1.49 -1.58
CA MET A 86 -11.39 0.35 -1.63
C MET A 86 -12.85 0.73 -1.36
N GLN A 87 -13.12 1.77 -0.55
CA GLN A 87 -14.46 2.33 -0.38
C GLN A 87 -15.05 2.88 -1.69
N ALA A 88 -14.20 3.35 -2.62
CA ALA A 88 -14.62 3.74 -3.96
C ALA A 88 -14.82 2.55 -4.92
N GLY A 89 -14.45 1.34 -4.49
CA GLY A 89 -14.59 0.07 -5.21
C GLY A 89 -13.25 -0.50 -5.68
N ALA A 90 -13.16 -1.83 -5.72
CA ALA A 90 -11.91 -2.55 -6.02
C ALA A 90 -11.30 -2.21 -7.39
N ALA A 91 -12.14 -2.00 -8.42
CA ALA A 91 -11.67 -1.60 -9.74
C ALA A 91 -11.00 -0.21 -9.74
N VAL A 92 -11.58 0.75 -9.00
CA VAL A 92 -11.00 2.09 -8.85
C VAL A 92 -9.72 2.01 -8.04
N ALA A 93 -9.72 1.27 -6.93
CA ALA A 93 -8.53 1.07 -6.10
C ALA A 93 -7.37 0.48 -6.90
N ALA A 94 -7.63 -0.57 -7.70
CA ALA A 94 -6.65 -1.20 -8.57
C ALA A 94 -6.13 -0.22 -9.64
N GLU A 95 -7.02 0.50 -10.34
CA GLU A 95 -6.62 1.52 -11.32
C GLU A 95 -5.68 2.55 -10.71
N LYS A 96 -6.01 3.08 -9.52
CA LYS A 96 -5.17 4.07 -8.85
C LYS A 96 -3.84 3.47 -8.44
N LEU A 97 -3.85 2.29 -7.80
CA LEU A 97 -2.65 1.63 -7.32
C LEU A 97 -1.67 1.33 -8.46
N ILE A 98 -2.17 0.86 -9.62
CA ILE A 98 -1.37 0.58 -10.81
C ILE A 98 -0.71 1.84 -11.37
N GLY A 99 -1.36 2.99 -11.21
CA GLY A 99 -0.82 4.28 -11.62
C GLY A 99 0.14 4.94 -10.62
N LEU A 100 0.35 4.34 -9.44
CA LEU A 100 1.34 4.79 -8.47
C LEU A 100 2.73 4.24 -8.80
N ASP A 101 3.74 4.81 -8.14
CA ASP A 101 5.09 4.27 -8.13
C ASP A 101 5.10 2.86 -7.51
N MET A 102 5.60 1.87 -8.26
CA MET A 102 5.69 0.48 -7.80
C MET A 102 6.49 0.37 -6.50
N GLU A 103 7.55 1.16 -6.32
CA GLU A 103 8.38 1.10 -5.12
C GLU A 103 7.61 1.56 -3.87
N LEU A 104 6.78 2.61 -4.02
CA LEU A 104 5.89 3.07 -2.97
C LEU A 104 4.88 1.98 -2.57
N VAL A 105 4.30 1.31 -3.56
CA VAL A 105 3.34 0.22 -3.34
C VAL A 105 4.05 -0.96 -2.65
N VAL A 106 5.21 -1.38 -3.15
CA VAL A 106 5.99 -2.46 -2.54
C VAL A 106 6.38 -2.14 -1.09
N ALA A 107 6.80 -0.90 -0.80
CA ALA A 107 7.16 -0.47 0.55
C ALA A 107 5.95 -0.51 1.51
N GLY A 108 4.77 -0.09 1.03
CA GLY A 108 3.52 -0.16 1.79
C GLY A 108 3.10 -1.60 2.08
N PHE A 109 3.05 -2.45 1.06
CA PHE A 109 2.60 -3.84 1.19
C PHE A 109 3.58 -4.68 2.00
N SER A 110 4.89 -4.62 1.75
CA SER A 110 5.91 -5.42 2.46
C SER A 110 6.00 -5.12 3.96
N ARG A 111 5.51 -3.95 4.39
CA ARG A 111 5.41 -3.58 5.81
C ARG A 111 4.09 -4.00 6.43
N HIS A 112 3.00 -4.10 5.67
CA HIS A 112 1.74 -4.67 6.15
C HIS A 112 1.73 -6.20 6.16
N THR A 113 2.44 -6.83 5.22
CA THR A 113 2.40 -8.27 5.01
C THR A 113 3.78 -8.90 4.83
N ALA A 114 3.89 -10.18 5.15
CA ALA A 114 4.95 -11.04 4.65
C ALA A 114 4.38 -11.87 3.51
N VAL A 115 5.11 -12.00 2.42
CA VAL A 115 4.68 -12.76 1.24
C VAL A 115 5.69 -13.87 0.97
N VAL A 116 5.21 -15.10 0.83
CA VAL A 116 6.04 -16.25 0.46
C VAL A 116 5.39 -17.01 -0.68
N ASP A 117 6.22 -17.66 -1.50
CA ASP A 117 5.73 -18.58 -2.52
C ASP A 117 5.05 -19.78 -1.83
N TYR A 118 3.83 -20.11 -2.26
CA TYR A 118 3.08 -21.22 -1.69
C TYR A 118 3.86 -22.53 -1.77
N ALA A 119 4.49 -22.83 -2.91
CA ALA A 119 5.25 -24.05 -3.10
C ALA A 119 6.48 -24.15 -2.17
N ALA A 120 6.97 -23.02 -1.65
CA ALA A 120 8.07 -23.00 -0.70
C ALA A 120 7.65 -23.34 0.75
N VAL A 121 6.36 -23.24 1.07
CA VAL A 121 5.84 -23.41 2.43
C VAL A 121 4.75 -24.45 2.56
N SER A 122 4.16 -24.92 1.45
CA SER A 122 3.13 -25.95 1.42
C SER A 122 3.66 -27.28 1.98
N SER A 123 2.78 -28.04 2.63
CA SER A 123 3.11 -29.42 3.02
C SER A 123 3.29 -30.30 1.79
N PHE A 124 4.20 -31.26 1.88
CA PHE A 124 4.44 -32.24 0.81
C PHE A 124 4.93 -33.56 1.40
N THR A 125 4.83 -34.63 0.61
CA THR A 125 5.36 -35.94 0.96
C THR A 125 6.65 -36.18 0.19
N THR A 126 7.73 -36.56 0.89
CA THR A 126 9.01 -36.90 0.27
C THR A 126 8.92 -38.21 -0.51
N LEU A 127 9.94 -38.51 -1.33
CA LEU A 127 10.01 -39.77 -2.07
C LEU A 127 10.04 -40.99 -1.14
N ASP A 128 10.52 -40.83 0.09
CA ASP A 128 10.59 -41.86 1.12
C ASP A 128 9.27 -42.02 1.91
N GLY A 129 8.23 -41.27 1.54
CA GLY A 129 6.92 -41.31 2.19
C GLY A 129 6.81 -40.48 3.48
N GLU A 130 7.84 -39.71 3.82
CA GLU A 130 7.79 -38.82 4.99
C GLU A 130 6.95 -37.58 4.68
N GLN A 131 6.05 -37.24 5.59
CA GLN A 131 5.23 -36.04 5.48
C GLN A 131 5.98 -34.84 6.06
N VAL A 132 6.26 -33.85 5.22
CA VAL A 132 6.81 -32.56 5.64
C VAL A 132 5.63 -31.60 5.89
N PRO A 133 5.47 -31.08 7.12
CA PRO A 133 4.37 -30.17 7.44
C PRO A 133 4.57 -28.79 6.78
N SER A 134 3.46 -28.06 6.66
CA SER A 134 3.48 -26.67 6.21
C SER A 134 4.36 -25.81 7.11
N ARG A 135 5.04 -24.83 6.53
CA ARG A 135 5.88 -23.85 7.24
C ARG A 135 5.16 -22.51 7.48
N VAL A 136 3.88 -22.43 7.12
CA VAL A 136 3.05 -21.23 7.36
C VAL A 136 2.74 -21.13 8.86
N SER A 137 2.83 -19.92 9.42
CA SER A 137 2.50 -19.69 10.82
C SER A 137 0.98 -19.61 11.04
N ASP A 138 0.47 -20.31 12.05
CA ASP A 138 -0.93 -20.17 12.49
C ASP A 138 -1.14 -18.97 13.46
N ARG A 139 -0.11 -18.17 13.72
CA ARG A 139 -0.16 -17.10 14.73
C ARG A 139 -0.75 -15.80 14.22
N ALA A 140 -0.73 -15.57 12.91
CA ALA A 140 -1.22 -14.35 12.27
C ALA A 140 -2.24 -14.71 11.17
N PRO A 141 -3.18 -13.80 10.84
CA PRO A 141 -4.04 -13.96 9.68
C PRO A 141 -3.24 -14.23 8.41
N THR A 142 -3.70 -15.20 7.62
CA THR A 142 -3.09 -15.59 6.35
C THR A 142 -4.14 -15.67 5.25
N ALA A 143 -3.70 -15.44 4.01
CA ALA A 143 -4.52 -15.60 2.82
C ALA A 143 -3.68 -16.23 1.70
N GLU A 144 -4.29 -17.15 0.95
CA GLU A 144 -3.68 -17.78 -0.23
C GLU A 144 -4.23 -17.12 -1.49
N ILE A 145 -3.37 -16.44 -2.26
CA ILE A 145 -3.78 -15.69 -3.45
C ILE A 145 -2.75 -15.90 -4.55
N GLY A 146 -3.20 -16.39 -5.71
CA GLY A 146 -2.38 -16.43 -6.93
C GLY A 146 -1.04 -17.18 -6.80
N GLY A 147 -0.98 -18.23 -5.98
CA GLY A 147 0.25 -19.00 -5.74
C GLY A 147 1.16 -18.45 -4.64
N TYR A 148 0.71 -17.44 -3.90
CA TYR A 148 1.42 -16.88 -2.75
C TYR A 148 0.64 -17.09 -1.47
N VAL A 149 1.36 -17.24 -0.36
CA VAL A 149 0.82 -17.09 0.99
C VAL A 149 1.18 -15.70 1.48
N ILE A 150 0.15 -14.94 1.84
CA ILE A 150 0.27 -13.60 2.41
C ILE A 150 -0.05 -13.73 3.91
N GLU A 151 0.84 -13.26 4.77
CA GLU A 151 0.70 -13.27 6.22
C GLU A 151 0.69 -11.84 6.75
N ALA A 152 -0.24 -11.53 7.66
CA ALA A 152 -0.31 -10.20 8.26
C ALA A 152 0.90 -9.93 9.17
N ARG A 153 1.67 -8.87 8.86
CA ARG A 153 2.59 -8.26 9.83
C ARG A 153 1.87 -7.24 10.70
N ARG A 154 0.83 -6.63 10.14
CA ARG A 154 -0.06 -5.67 10.77
C ARG A 154 -1.48 -6.01 10.37
N THR A 155 -2.41 -5.81 11.29
CA THR A 155 -3.83 -6.13 11.07
C THR A 155 -4.68 -4.91 10.74
N SER A 156 -4.12 -3.69 10.79
CA SER A 156 -4.87 -2.42 10.64
C SER A 156 -5.59 -2.30 9.29
N ALA A 157 -4.98 -2.77 8.20
CA ALA A 157 -5.55 -2.74 6.85
C ALA A 157 -5.70 -4.15 6.23
N TRP A 158 -5.74 -5.20 7.06
CA TRP A 158 -5.62 -6.60 6.59
C TRP A 158 -6.70 -7.00 5.59
N GLU A 159 -7.98 -6.81 5.93
CA GLU A 159 -9.11 -7.20 5.07
C GLU A 159 -9.05 -6.47 3.72
N THR A 160 -8.83 -5.15 3.76
CA THR A 160 -8.66 -4.30 2.58
C THR A 160 -7.53 -4.77 1.68
N ILE A 161 -6.38 -5.14 2.26
CA ILE A 161 -5.23 -5.65 1.52
C ILE A 161 -5.56 -6.98 0.86
N VAL A 162 -6.19 -7.91 1.58
CA VAL A 162 -6.59 -9.22 1.04
C VAL A 162 -7.56 -9.05 -0.12
N ASP A 163 -8.60 -8.23 0.05
CA ASP A 163 -9.61 -7.98 -0.98
C ASP A 163 -9.00 -7.32 -2.23
N LEU A 164 -8.13 -6.32 -2.04
CA LEU A 164 -7.45 -5.65 -3.15
C LEU A 164 -6.50 -6.60 -3.88
N LEU A 165 -5.73 -7.41 -3.16
CA LEU A 165 -4.83 -8.39 -3.76
C LEU A 165 -5.58 -9.50 -4.50
N ALA A 166 -6.70 -9.97 -3.96
CA ALA A 166 -7.56 -10.94 -4.63
C ALA A 166 -8.11 -10.36 -5.95
N PHE A 167 -8.57 -9.10 -5.94
CA PHE A 167 -9.01 -8.41 -7.14
C PHE A 167 -7.89 -8.24 -8.16
N LEU A 168 -6.70 -7.79 -7.73
CA LEU A 168 -5.53 -7.65 -8.61
C LEU A 168 -5.10 -8.98 -9.21
N ALA A 169 -5.14 -10.08 -8.44
CA ALA A 169 -4.80 -11.41 -8.95
C ALA A 169 -5.77 -11.88 -10.04
N ALA A 170 -7.06 -11.54 -9.91
CA ALA A 170 -8.09 -11.92 -10.87
C ALA A 170 -8.08 -11.05 -12.14
N GLU A 171 -7.99 -9.73 -11.99
CA GLU A 171 -8.23 -8.77 -13.08
C GLU A 171 -6.93 -8.13 -13.63
N HIS A 172 -5.84 -8.18 -12.86
CA HIS A 172 -4.57 -7.51 -13.17
C HIS A 172 -3.35 -8.40 -12.85
N ALA A 173 -3.41 -9.66 -13.26
CA ALA A 173 -2.46 -10.71 -12.88
C ALA A 173 -0.98 -10.35 -13.10
N ASP A 174 -0.65 -9.62 -14.18
CA ASP A 174 0.73 -9.18 -14.45
C ASP A 174 1.23 -8.21 -13.37
N TYR A 175 0.43 -7.20 -13.01
CA TYR A 175 0.77 -6.24 -11.97
C TYR A 175 0.86 -6.94 -10.61
N PHE A 176 -0.13 -7.79 -10.29
CA PHE A 176 -0.14 -8.60 -9.07
C PHE A 176 1.14 -9.44 -8.96
N GLY A 177 1.53 -10.15 -10.02
CA GLY A 177 2.75 -10.95 -10.02
C GLY A 177 4.02 -10.13 -9.82
N HIS A 178 4.11 -8.94 -10.43
CA HIS A 178 5.24 -8.02 -10.20
C HIS A 178 5.29 -7.54 -8.74
N LEU A 179 4.15 -7.13 -8.17
CA LEU A 179 4.07 -6.70 -6.78
C LEU A 179 4.47 -7.84 -5.83
N MET A 180 3.89 -9.04 -5.99
CA MET A 180 4.18 -10.18 -5.12
C MET A 180 5.64 -10.61 -5.20
N ARG A 181 6.27 -10.66 -6.39
CA ARG A 181 7.71 -10.99 -6.51
C ARG A 181 8.59 -10.01 -5.73
N ASN A 182 8.28 -8.72 -5.78
CA ASN A 182 9.01 -7.71 -5.01
C ASN A 182 8.76 -7.86 -3.50
N CYS A 183 7.51 -8.10 -3.07
CA CYS A 183 7.21 -8.36 -1.66
C CYS A 183 7.87 -9.66 -1.13
N VAL A 184 7.97 -10.70 -1.97
CA VAL A 184 8.67 -11.95 -1.66
C VAL A 184 10.15 -11.69 -1.42
N ARG A 185 10.81 -10.90 -2.28
CA ARG A 185 12.22 -10.49 -2.11
C ARG A 185 12.45 -9.89 -0.73
N LEU A 186 11.56 -9.00 -0.29
CA LEU A 186 11.66 -8.31 1.01
C LEU A 186 11.20 -9.15 2.20
N SER A 187 10.45 -10.24 1.95
CA SER A 187 10.00 -11.16 2.99
C SER A 187 10.96 -12.33 3.21
N ASN A 188 11.78 -12.68 2.22
CA ASN A 188 12.66 -13.85 2.20
C ASN A 188 14.14 -13.54 2.45
N GLY A 189 14.48 -12.57 3.31
CA GLY A 189 15.82 -12.54 3.91
C GLY A 189 16.20 -13.93 4.46
N PRO A 190 17.46 -14.38 4.34
CA PRO A 190 17.83 -15.77 4.54
C PRO A 190 17.38 -16.25 5.92
N ARG A 191 16.51 -17.27 5.93
CA ARG A 191 16.12 -17.99 7.14
C ARG A 191 17.26 -18.93 7.52
N GLU A 192 18.36 -18.38 8.04
CA GLU A 192 19.38 -19.22 8.67
C GLU A 192 18.82 -19.79 9.99
N PRO A 193 19.07 -21.09 10.27
CA PRO A 193 18.55 -21.77 11.47
C PRO A 193 19.15 -21.24 12.78
N ASP A 194 20.22 -20.45 12.71
CA ASP A 194 20.96 -19.95 13.87
C ASP A 194 20.86 -18.43 13.95
N GLY A 195 19.75 -17.95 14.52
CA GLY A 195 19.61 -16.69 15.25
C GLY A 195 20.36 -15.44 14.74
N PHE A 196 19.57 -14.49 14.23
CA PHE A 196 19.89 -13.06 14.09
C PHE A 196 20.89 -12.66 13.01
N HIS A 197 20.36 -12.47 11.79
CA HIS A 197 20.44 -11.16 11.13
C HIS A 197 19.12 -10.93 10.37
N THR A 198 18.18 -10.22 10.99
CA THR A 198 17.08 -9.59 10.26
C THR A 198 17.73 -8.66 9.24
N LEU A 199 17.62 -8.93 7.94
CA LEU A 199 18.01 -8.00 6.88
C LEU A 199 17.01 -6.82 6.85
N LEU A 200 16.96 -6.10 7.96
CA LEU A 200 16.53 -4.72 8.01
C LEU A 200 17.21 -3.93 6.88
N GLN A 201 18.45 -4.29 6.52
CA GLN A 201 19.24 -3.64 5.47
C GLN A 201 18.55 -3.56 4.10
N ASP A 202 17.95 -4.64 3.57
CA ASP A 202 17.35 -4.58 2.22
C ASP A 202 16.07 -3.72 2.23
N ALA A 203 15.23 -3.88 3.26
CA ALA A 203 14.03 -3.06 3.42
C ALA A 203 14.32 -1.61 3.82
N GLU A 204 15.42 -1.35 4.53
CA GLU A 204 15.92 -0.02 4.87
C GLU A 204 16.55 0.67 3.66
N GLN A 205 17.27 -0.07 2.81
CA GLN A 205 17.83 0.43 1.56
C GLN A 205 16.71 0.79 0.58
N ASP A 206 15.73 -0.09 0.36
CA ASP A 206 14.57 0.22 -0.49
C ASP A 206 13.81 1.46 0.01
N LEU A 207 13.73 1.69 1.33
CA LEU A 207 13.10 2.90 1.88
C LEU A 207 13.97 4.16 1.72
N PHE A 208 15.28 4.00 1.84
CA PHE A 208 16.22 5.09 1.59
C PHE A 208 16.13 5.52 0.12
N ASP A 209 16.12 4.57 -0.81
CA ASP A 209 15.98 4.81 -2.23
C ASP A 209 14.61 5.44 -2.55
N LEU A 210 13.52 4.89 -1.98
CA LEU A 210 12.18 5.48 -2.12
C LEU A 210 12.12 6.92 -1.58
N ALA A 211 12.76 7.20 -0.45
CA ALA A 211 12.81 8.53 0.14
C ALA A 211 13.61 9.51 -0.72
N ALA A 212 14.72 9.05 -1.31
CA ALA A 212 15.57 9.83 -2.22
C ALA A 212 14.85 10.13 -3.54
N ASP A 213 14.18 9.14 -4.14
CA ASP A 213 13.40 9.31 -5.37
C ASP A 213 12.23 10.25 -5.16
N ARG A 214 11.55 10.14 -4.01
CA ARG A 214 10.54 11.10 -3.58
C ARG A 214 11.10 12.51 -3.47
N GLU A 215 12.28 12.69 -2.86
CA GLU A 215 12.89 14.02 -2.74
C GLU A 215 13.26 14.60 -4.12
N ALA A 216 13.84 13.78 -5.00
CA ALA A 216 14.12 14.18 -6.38
C ALA A 216 12.84 14.59 -7.12
N ARG A 217 11.72 13.89 -6.90
CA ARG A 217 10.41 14.28 -7.46
C ARG A 217 9.92 15.62 -6.91
N ARG A 218 10.09 15.89 -5.61
CA ARG A 218 9.71 17.17 -4.98
C ARG A 218 10.56 18.33 -5.51
N GLU A 219 11.88 18.15 -5.59
CA GLU A 219 12.79 19.17 -6.13
C GLU A 219 12.47 19.57 -7.57
N GLN A 220 12.09 18.60 -8.41
CA GLN A 220 11.67 18.87 -9.80
C GLN A 220 10.37 19.70 -9.89
N GLN A 221 9.62 19.80 -8.79
CA GLN A 221 8.30 20.43 -8.75
C GLN A 221 8.31 21.82 -8.08
N GLY A 222 9.34 22.12 -7.25
CA GLY A 222 9.58 23.44 -6.66
C GLY A 222 9.00 23.61 -5.26
#